data_AF-A0A6M1UFX0-F1
#
_entry.id   AF-A0A6M1UFX0-F1
#
_cell.length_a   1.000
_cell.length_b   1.000
_cell.length_c   1.000
_cell.angle_alpha   90.00
_cell.angle_beta   90.00
_cell.angle_gamma   90.00
#
_symmetry.space_group_name_H-M   'P 1'
#
loop_
_entity.id
_entity.type
_entity.pdbx_description
1 polymer ?
#
loop_
_entity_poly.entity_id
_entity_poly.type
_entity_poly.pdbx_seq_one_letter_code
_entity_poly.pdbx_strand_id
1 'polypeptide(L)'
;MNAIDAIILHFQETRRRSILAWRALPDEWLGWRPDKEAYSFGEMIRHVCTATFEYHQILLHNGSAHAAIPDAPYKEEPIVSVEREIALGTPLFEAFLAYIRTLDEDELDTRIIDRSDVGYQRPLGDMLLRIAYHDAVHTGQFLQYMRMAGLERPLIWD
;
A
#
# COMPACT_ATOMS: atom_id res chain seq x y z
N MET A 1 -12.43 -20.31 -5.32
CA MET A 1 -11.93 -18.93 -5.25
C MET A 1 -12.59 -18.18 -6.39
N ASN A 2 -13.49 -17.26 -6.05
CA ASN A 2 -14.08 -16.34 -7.01
C ASN A 2 -13.09 -15.16 -7.28
N ALA A 3 -13.47 -14.18 -8.09
CA ALA A 3 -12.61 -13.04 -8.44
C ALA A 3 -12.27 -12.17 -7.23
N ILE A 4 -13.25 -11.92 -6.34
CA ILE A 4 -13.05 -11.16 -5.10
C ILE A 4 -12.06 -11.86 -4.17
N ASP A 5 -12.22 -13.17 -3.97
CA ASP A 5 -11.31 -14.03 -3.21
C ASP A 5 -9.87 -13.95 -3.79
N ALA A 6 -9.73 -13.99 -5.12
CA ALA A 6 -8.44 -13.90 -5.79
C ALA A 6 -7.77 -12.54 -5.61
N ILE A 7 -8.54 -11.45 -5.65
CA ILE A 7 -8.06 -10.08 -5.40
C ILE A 7 -7.61 -9.94 -3.94
N ILE A 8 -8.40 -10.44 -2.99
CA ILE A 8 -8.04 -10.42 -1.56
C ILE A 8 -6.74 -11.21 -1.33
N LEU A 9 -6.64 -12.41 -1.90
CA LEU A 9 -5.43 -13.22 -1.80
C LEU A 9 -4.21 -12.48 -2.38
N HIS A 10 -4.38 -11.81 -3.53
CA HIS A 10 -3.32 -11.00 -4.14
C HIS A 10 -2.86 -9.87 -3.22
N PHE A 11 -3.78 -9.12 -2.60
CA PHE A 11 -3.42 -8.10 -1.63
C PHE A 11 -2.68 -8.67 -0.41
N GLN A 12 -3.18 -9.77 0.15
CA GLN A 12 -2.57 -10.42 1.31
C GLN A 12 -1.15 -10.90 1.00
N GLU A 13 -0.96 -11.55 -0.15
CA GLU A 13 0.33 -12.08 -0.57
C GLU A 13 1.33 -10.97 -0.92
N THR A 14 0.88 -9.87 -1.53
CA THR A 14 1.74 -8.71 -1.76
C THR A 14 2.12 -8.05 -0.44
N ARG A 15 1.17 -7.77 0.45
CA ARG A 15 1.46 -7.15 1.76
C ARG A 15 2.35 -8.04 2.64
N ARG A 16 2.17 -9.36 2.59
CA ARG A 16 3.04 -10.33 3.30
C ARG A 16 4.50 -10.16 2.86
N ARG A 17 4.76 -10.03 1.56
CA ARG A 17 6.10 -9.83 1.01
C ARG A 17 6.69 -8.48 1.40
N SER A 18 5.88 -7.42 1.39
CA SER A 18 6.30 -6.11 1.92
C SER A 18 6.73 -6.22 3.37
N ILE A 19 5.92 -6.86 4.22
CA ILE A 19 6.23 -7.05 5.65
C ILE A 19 7.50 -7.87 5.86
N LEU A 20 7.73 -8.94 5.07
CA LEU A 20 8.98 -9.71 5.12
C LEU A 20 10.19 -8.83 4.77
N ALA A 21 10.08 -7.97 3.75
CA ALA A 21 11.12 -7.02 3.40
C ALA A 21 11.38 -6.01 4.54
N TRP A 22 10.33 -5.44 5.09
CA TRP A 22 10.42 -4.43 6.15
C TRP A 22 11.04 -4.99 7.42
N ARG A 23 10.64 -6.19 7.86
CA ARG A 23 11.15 -6.84 9.07
C ARG A 23 12.63 -7.21 9.02
N ALA A 24 13.24 -7.24 7.84
CA ALA A 24 14.68 -7.44 7.70
C ALA A 24 15.49 -6.15 7.91
N LEU A 25 14.83 -4.99 8.01
CA LEU A 25 15.49 -3.71 8.25
C LEU A 25 15.69 -3.48 9.76
N PRO A 26 16.93 -3.26 10.23
CA PRO A 26 17.16 -2.82 11.60
C PRO A 26 16.65 -1.38 11.80
N ASP A 27 16.04 -1.10 12.95
CA ASP A 27 15.37 0.18 13.22
C ASP A 27 16.31 1.40 13.09
N GLU A 28 17.60 1.24 13.38
CA GLU A 28 18.60 2.31 13.23
C GLU A 28 18.75 2.82 11.78
N TRP A 29 18.27 2.07 10.79
CA TRP A 29 18.29 2.44 9.38
C TRP A 29 17.02 3.14 8.89
N LEU A 30 15.99 3.31 9.72
CA LEU A 30 14.72 3.94 9.31
C LEU A 30 14.88 5.34 8.69
N GLY A 31 15.90 6.08 9.12
CA GLY A 31 16.21 7.42 8.60
C GLY A 31 16.98 7.45 7.29
N TRP A 32 17.52 6.31 6.84
CA TRP A 32 18.32 6.25 5.61
C TRP A 32 17.45 6.39 4.36
N ARG A 33 17.95 7.14 3.37
CA ARG A 33 17.35 7.38 2.06
C ARG A 33 18.45 7.43 0.97
N PRO A 34 18.16 7.05 -0.28
CA PRO A 34 19.16 7.03 -1.34
C PRO A 34 19.60 8.42 -1.78
N ASP A 35 18.71 9.41 -1.68
CA ASP A 35 18.96 10.82 -1.94
C ASP A 35 17.99 11.71 -1.13
N LYS A 36 18.18 13.02 -1.20
CA LYS A 36 17.44 14.00 -0.40
C LYS A 36 15.96 14.17 -0.77
N GLU A 37 15.56 13.80 -2.00
CA GLU A 37 14.19 13.90 -2.48
C GLU A 37 13.42 12.58 -2.33
N ALA A 38 14.13 11.49 -2.07
CA ALA A 38 13.56 10.18 -1.82
C ALA A 38 13.02 10.04 -0.39
N TYR A 39 12.00 9.19 -0.24
CA TYR A 39 11.59 8.71 1.07
C TYR A 39 12.75 7.98 1.76
N SER A 40 12.84 8.12 3.08
CA SER A 40 13.58 7.17 3.90
C SER A 40 12.91 5.81 3.93
N PHE A 41 13.61 4.79 4.44
CA PHE A 41 12.99 3.49 4.68
C PHE A 41 11.72 3.60 5.53
N GLY A 42 11.79 4.32 6.64
CA GLY A 42 10.65 4.54 7.52
C GLY A 42 9.50 5.29 6.82
N GLU A 43 9.82 6.36 6.09
CA GLU A 43 8.83 7.12 5.33
C GLU A 43 8.16 6.26 4.24
N MET A 44 8.90 5.36 3.59
CA MET A 44 8.36 4.44 2.60
C MET A 44 7.42 3.39 3.21
N ILE A 45 7.74 2.85 4.41
CA ILE A 45 6.83 1.94 5.11
C ILE A 45 5.54 2.69 5.49
N ARG A 46 5.66 3.88 6.11
CA ARG A 46 4.52 4.73 6.46
C ARG A 46 3.65 5.02 5.24
N HIS A 47 4.27 5.45 4.14
CA HIS A 47 3.61 5.75 2.87
C HIS A 47 2.80 4.56 2.34
N VAL A 48 3.38 3.36 2.29
CA VAL A 48 2.66 2.16 1.82
C VAL A 48 1.50 1.81 2.77
N CYS A 49 1.73 1.87 4.09
CA CYS A 49 0.69 1.63 5.09
C CYS A 49 -0.49 2.60 4.96
N THR A 50 -0.21 3.90 4.79
CA THR A 50 -1.25 4.94 4.72
C THR A 50 -1.91 5.03 3.34
N ALA A 51 -1.20 4.72 2.25
CA ALA A 51 -1.77 4.68 0.91
C ALA A 51 -2.96 3.70 0.82
N THR A 52 -2.94 2.63 1.61
CA THR A 52 -4.08 1.70 1.72
C THR A 52 -5.34 2.41 2.20
N PHE A 53 -5.22 3.30 3.20
CA PHE A 53 -6.35 4.10 3.68
C PHE A 53 -6.81 5.09 2.60
N GLU A 54 -5.90 5.82 1.98
CA GLU A 54 -6.23 6.79 0.93
C GLU A 54 -6.97 6.12 -0.24
N TYR A 55 -6.49 4.97 -0.69
CA TYR A 55 -7.17 4.18 -1.72
C TYR A 55 -8.53 3.67 -1.24
N HIS A 56 -8.64 3.21 0.00
CA HIS A 56 -9.93 2.81 0.56
C HIS A 56 -10.95 3.97 0.50
N GLN A 57 -10.55 5.19 0.88
CA GLN A 57 -11.41 6.37 0.79
C GLN A 57 -11.78 6.69 -0.67
N ILE A 58 -10.82 6.63 -1.60
CA ILE A 58 -11.10 6.80 -3.04
C ILE A 58 -12.15 5.80 -3.52
N LEU A 59 -12.06 4.54 -3.11
CA LEU A 59 -13.05 3.54 -3.49
C LEU A 59 -14.42 3.85 -2.89
N LEU A 60 -14.50 4.20 -1.60
CA LEU A 60 -15.78 4.56 -0.94
C LEU A 60 -16.49 5.74 -1.62
N HIS A 61 -15.73 6.66 -2.20
CA HIS A 61 -16.26 7.84 -2.88
C HIS A 61 -16.38 7.70 -4.40
N ASN A 62 -16.18 6.51 -4.95
CA ASN A 62 -16.18 6.25 -6.41
C ASN A 62 -15.17 7.12 -7.18
N GLY A 63 -14.08 7.51 -6.53
CA GLY A 63 -13.11 8.43 -7.10
C GLY A 63 -12.68 9.54 -6.16
N SER A 64 -11.88 10.46 -6.71
CA SER A 64 -11.42 11.68 -6.04
C SER A 64 -11.92 12.97 -6.72
N ALA A 65 -12.55 12.85 -7.90
CA ALA A 65 -12.98 14.02 -8.69
C ALA A 65 -14.12 14.82 -8.02
N HIS A 66 -14.97 14.16 -7.23
CA HIS A 66 -16.20 14.75 -6.67
C HIS A 66 -16.21 14.81 -5.14
N ALA A 67 -15.16 14.33 -4.47
CA ALA A 67 -15.08 14.30 -3.02
C ALA A 67 -13.64 14.51 -2.56
N ALA A 68 -13.46 15.33 -1.52
CA ALA A 68 -12.18 15.47 -0.85
C ALA A 68 -11.85 14.16 -0.12
N ILE A 69 -10.68 13.61 -0.40
CA ILE A 69 -10.15 12.46 0.33
C ILE A 69 -9.52 12.98 1.62
N PRO A 70 -9.89 12.46 2.81
CA PRO A 70 -9.29 12.90 4.05
C PRO A 70 -7.79 12.56 4.05
N ASP A 71 -7.02 13.39 4.74
CA ASP A 71 -5.59 13.16 4.91
C ASP A 71 -5.33 11.79 5.55
N ALA A 72 -4.24 11.15 5.11
CA ALA A 72 -3.76 9.92 5.70
C ALA A 72 -3.55 10.08 7.23
N PRO A 73 -3.98 9.09 8.03
CA PRO A 73 -3.73 9.09 9.46
C PRO A 73 -2.23 8.98 9.76
N TYR A 74 -1.84 9.38 10.96
CA TYR A 74 -0.48 9.23 11.50
C TYR A 74 0.61 10.07 10.83
N LYS A 75 0.30 10.98 9.89
CA LYS A 75 1.32 11.80 9.21
C LYS A 75 2.30 12.50 10.17
N GLU A 76 1.80 12.98 11.31
CA GLU A 76 2.58 13.69 12.33
C GLU A 76 3.19 12.76 13.39
N GLU A 77 2.87 11.46 13.38
CA GLU A 77 3.41 10.50 14.34
C GLU A 77 4.88 10.19 14.00
N PRO A 78 5.79 10.23 14.98
CA PRO A 78 7.19 9.94 14.76
C PRO A 78 7.38 8.49 14.28
N ILE A 79 8.25 8.30 13.29
CA ILE A 79 8.64 6.98 12.82
C ILE A 79 9.74 6.46 13.74
N VAL A 80 9.42 5.43 14.55
CA VAL A 80 10.28 4.96 15.65
C VAL A 80 10.79 3.54 15.48
N SER A 81 10.00 2.65 14.88
CA SER A 81 10.38 1.26 14.62
C SER A 81 9.56 0.66 13.48
N VAL A 82 10.12 -0.34 12.79
CA VAL A 82 9.43 -1.10 11.74
C VAL A 82 8.13 -1.71 12.25
N GLU A 83 8.17 -2.36 13.42
CA GLU A 83 6.98 -3.01 13.99
C GLU A 83 5.90 -1.98 14.37
N ARG A 84 6.27 -0.75 14.78
CA ARG A 84 5.29 0.29 15.04
C ARG A 84 4.57 0.70 13.75
N GLU A 85 5.30 0.87 12.65
CA GLU A 85 4.72 1.19 11.35
C GLU A 85 3.79 0.09 10.82
N ILE A 86 4.19 -1.17 10.99
CA ILE A 86 3.34 -2.33 10.66
C ILE A 86 2.07 -2.32 11.52
N ALA A 87 2.20 -2.07 12.83
CA ALA A 87 1.07 -2.03 13.75
C ALA A 87 0.09 -0.89 13.43
N LEU A 88 0.57 0.27 13.00
CA LEU A 88 -0.26 1.38 12.52
C LEU A 88 -1.00 1.04 11.21
N GLY A 89 -0.33 0.36 10.28
CA GLY A 89 -0.91 0.00 8.99
C GLY A 89 -1.88 -1.18 9.00
N THR A 90 -1.71 -2.11 9.94
CA THR A 90 -2.54 -3.33 10.06
C THR A 90 -4.04 -3.04 10.08
N PRO A 91 -4.58 -2.19 10.97
CA PRO A 91 -6.03 -1.93 11.00
C PRO A 91 -6.54 -1.25 9.72
N LEU A 92 -5.72 -0.43 9.05
CA LEU A 92 -6.09 0.21 7.79
C LEU A 92 -6.25 -0.84 6.67
N PHE A 93 -5.33 -1.81 6.62
CA PHE A 93 -5.35 -2.90 5.66
C PHE A 93 -6.49 -3.89 5.93
N GLU A 94 -6.74 -4.23 7.19
CA GLU A 94 -7.87 -5.07 7.56
C GLU A 94 -9.22 -4.45 7.20
N ALA A 95 -9.39 -3.14 7.46
CA ALA A 95 -10.59 -2.41 7.06
C ALA A 95 -10.76 -2.38 5.53
N PHE A 96 -9.68 -2.19 4.78
CA PHE A 96 -9.69 -2.23 3.32
C PHE A 96 -10.08 -3.62 2.77
N LEU A 97 -9.52 -4.70 3.31
CA LEU A 97 -9.91 -6.06 2.92
C LEU A 97 -11.35 -6.38 3.31
N ALA A 98 -11.80 -5.92 4.48
CA ALA A 98 -13.19 -6.07 4.90
C ALA A 98 -14.14 -5.38 3.93
N TYR A 99 -13.78 -4.19 3.44
CA TYR A 99 -14.53 -3.51 2.38
C TYR A 99 -14.56 -4.32 1.08
N ILE A 100 -13.41 -4.80 0.59
CA ILE A 100 -13.36 -5.58 -0.66
C ILE A 100 -14.26 -6.82 -0.60
N ARG A 101 -14.38 -7.47 0.56
CA ARG A 101 -15.27 -8.63 0.77
C ARG A 101 -16.76 -8.30 0.58
N THR A 102 -17.15 -7.03 0.65
CA THR A 102 -18.55 -6.60 0.48
C THR A 102 -18.92 -6.31 -0.96
N LEU A 103 -17.95 -6.29 -1.88
CA LEU A 103 -18.16 -5.98 -3.28
C LEU A 103 -18.80 -7.16 -4.02
N ASP A 104 -19.65 -6.84 -4.98
CA ASP A 104 -20.13 -7.82 -5.97
C ASP A 104 -19.10 -8.03 -7.09
N GLU A 105 -19.04 -9.23 -7.67
CA GLU A 105 -18.16 -9.51 -8.81
C GLU A 105 -18.53 -8.64 -10.03
N ASP A 106 -19.82 -8.36 -10.22
CA ASP A 106 -20.29 -7.52 -11.33
C ASP A 106 -19.80 -6.07 -11.22
N GLU A 107 -19.53 -5.57 -10.00
CA GLU A 107 -18.97 -4.23 -9.80
C GLU A 107 -17.56 -4.09 -10.37
N LEU A 108 -16.79 -5.18 -10.50
CA LEU A 108 -15.40 -5.13 -10.96
C LEU A 108 -15.27 -4.53 -12.35
N ASP A 109 -16.26 -4.75 -13.22
CA ASP A 109 -16.29 -4.22 -14.59
C ASP A 109 -17.24 -3.01 -14.73
N THR A 110 -18.35 -3.00 -13.98
CA THR A 110 -19.41 -1.99 -14.15
C THR A 110 -19.18 -0.70 -13.36
N ARG A 111 -18.49 -0.77 -12.23
CA ARG A 111 -18.27 0.39 -11.36
C ARG A 111 -17.01 1.13 -11.78
N ILE A 112 -17.16 2.41 -12.11
CA ILE A 112 -16.06 3.29 -12.51
C ILE A 112 -15.55 4.09 -11.30
N ILE A 113 -14.23 4.11 -11.14
CA ILE A 113 -13.52 4.97 -10.20
C ILE A 113 -13.05 6.22 -10.95
N ASP A 114 -13.67 7.36 -10.64
CA ASP A 114 -13.42 8.64 -11.31
C ASP A 114 -12.28 9.42 -10.64
N ARG A 115 -11.12 9.37 -11.28
CA ARG A 115 -9.92 10.12 -10.88
C ARG A 115 -9.51 11.10 -11.97
N SER A 116 -10.49 11.70 -12.64
CA SER A 116 -10.25 12.67 -13.71
C SER A 116 -9.49 13.91 -13.23
N ASP A 117 -9.56 14.23 -11.94
CA ASP A 117 -8.72 15.22 -11.25
C ASP A 117 -7.21 14.92 -11.36
N VAL A 118 -6.84 13.65 -11.51
CA VAL A 118 -5.46 13.19 -11.77
C VAL A 118 -5.32 12.47 -13.12
N GLY A 119 -6.28 12.69 -14.03
CA GLY A 119 -6.17 12.35 -15.45
C GLY A 119 -6.61 10.95 -15.86
N TYR A 120 -7.37 10.20 -15.05
CA TYR A 120 -7.89 8.89 -15.49
C TYR A 120 -9.23 8.47 -14.87
N GLN A 121 -9.92 7.57 -15.56
CA GLN A 121 -11.08 6.83 -15.05
C GLN A 121 -10.88 5.35 -15.37
N ARG A 122 -11.19 4.46 -14.42
CA ARG A 122 -10.92 3.02 -14.57
C ARG A 122 -12.03 2.19 -13.92
N PRO A 123 -12.32 0.99 -14.45
CA PRO A 123 -13.13 0.01 -13.74
C PRO A 123 -12.55 -0.33 -12.37
N LEU A 124 -13.41 -0.71 -11.42
CA LEU A 124 -13.02 -1.06 -10.06
C LEU A 124 -11.98 -2.18 -10.02
N GLY A 125 -12.13 -3.21 -10.85
CA GLY A 125 -11.18 -4.33 -10.94
C GLY A 125 -9.77 -3.86 -11.35
N ASP A 126 -9.67 -2.99 -12.36
CA ASP A 126 -8.39 -2.39 -12.77
C ASP A 126 -7.78 -1.56 -11.63
N MET A 127 -8.60 -0.75 -10.95
CA MET A 127 -8.15 0.04 -9.81
C MET A 127 -7.62 -0.85 -8.67
N LEU A 128 -8.31 -1.93 -8.32
CA LEU A 128 -7.87 -2.87 -7.29
C LEU A 128 -6.53 -3.53 -7.64
N LEU A 129 -6.34 -3.97 -8.89
CA LEU A 129 -5.07 -4.53 -9.34
C LEU A 129 -3.94 -3.49 -9.30
N ARG A 130 -4.23 -2.24 -9.67
CA ARG A 130 -3.27 -1.14 -9.59
C ARG A 130 -2.81 -0.87 -8.15
N ILE A 131 -3.71 -0.96 -7.16
CA ILE A 131 -3.35 -0.75 -5.74
C ILE A 131 -2.40 -1.85 -5.28
N ALA A 132 -2.67 -3.12 -5.61
CA ALA A 132 -1.75 -4.20 -5.25
C ALA A 132 -0.38 -4.04 -5.95
N TYR A 133 -0.37 -3.61 -7.22
CA TYR A 133 0.87 -3.34 -7.94
C TYR A 133 1.70 -2.21 -7.32
N HIS A 134 1.04 -1.18 -6.75
CA HIS A 134 1.70 -0.09 -6.04
C HIS A 134 2.50 -0.58 -4.82
N ASP A 135 1.92 -1.45 -3.98
CA ASP A 135 2.64 -2.11 -2.87
C ASP A 135 3.85 -2.92 -3.38
N ALA A 136 3.68 -3.67 -4.48
CA ALA A 136 4.75 -4.49 -5.06
C ALA A 136 5.91 -3.63 -5.59
N VAL A 137 5.61 -2.51 -6.25
CA VAL A 137 6.63 -1.55 -6.73
C VAL A 137 7.43 -1.01 -5.55
N HIS A 138 6.77 -0.58 -4.47
CA HIS A 138 7.47 -0.08 -3.29
C HIS A 138 8.27 -1.18 -2.55
N THR A 139 7.82 -2.43 -2.59
CA THR A 139 8.61 -3.57 -2.09
C THR A 139 9.90 -3.75 -2.90
N GLY A 140 9.82 -3.64 -4.23
CA GLY A 140 10.99 -3.67 -5.10
C GLY A 140 11.95 -2.50 -4.84
N GLN A 141 11.42 -1.29 -4.66
CA GLN A 141 12.20 -0.11 -4.29
C GLN A 141 12.88 -0.28 -2.92
N PHE A 142 12.17 -0.81 -1.93
CA PHE A 142 12.71 -1.11 -0.61
C PHE A 142 13.90 -2.08 -0.68
N LEU A 143 13.77 -3.18 -1.43
CA LEU A 143 14.88 -4.12 -1.63
C LEU A 143 16.06 -3.50 -2.38
N GLN A 144 15.79 -2.57 -3.30
CA GLN A 144 16.85 -1.82 -3.98
C GLN A 144 17.56 -0.85 -3.02
N TYR A 145 16.83 -0.20 -2.12
CA TYR A 145 17.41 0.65 -1.07
C TYR A 145 18.33 -0.15 -0.17
N MET A 146 17.90 -1.34 0.27
CA MET A 146 18.73 -2.24 1.07
C MET A 146 20.03 -2.59 0.34
N ARG A 147 19.96 -2.88 -0.97
CA ARG A 147 21.16 -3.12 -1.80
C ARG A 147 22.09 -1.91 -1.81
N MET A 148 21.56 -0.70 -1.99
CA MET A 148 22.36 0.53 -2.05
C MET A 148 23.02 0.86 -0.69
N ALA A 149 22.33 0.56 0.40
CA ALA A 149 22.84 0.70 1.76
C ALA A 149 23.86 -0.39 2.16
N GLY A 150 24.06 -1.42 1.32
CA GLY A 150 24.92 -2.56 1.64
C GLY A 150 24.32 -3.51 2.67
N LEU A 151 23.01 -3.49 2.87
CA LEU A 151 22.29 -4.34 3.80
C LEU A 151 21.99 -5.73 3.19
N GLU A 152 21.93 -6.74 4.05
CA GLU A 152 21.41 -8.05 3.66
C GLU A 152 19.94 -7.92 3.24
N ARG A 153 19.54 -8.70 2.23
CA ARG A 153 18.19 -8.65 1.67
C ARG A 153 17.49 -9.97 1.95
N PRO A 154 16.26 -9.94 2.50
CA PRO A 154 15.52 -11.17 2.75
C PRO A 154 15.10 -11.82 1.44
N LEU A 155 14.98 -13.15 1.46
CA LEU A 155 14.26 -13.88 0.43
C LEU A 155 12.75 -13.70 0.67
N ILE A 156 12.07 -13.05 -0.27
CA ILE A 156 10.62 -12.78 -0.18
C ILE A 156 9.78 -13.71 -1.08
N TRP A 157 10.42 -14.70 -1.72
CA TRP A 157 9.80 -15.58 -2.73
C TRP A 157 9.48 -16.99 -2.23
N ASP A 158 9.62 -17.21 -0.93
CA ASP A 158 9.51 -18.50 -0.24
C ASP A 158 10.70 -19.46 -0.52
#